data_AF-A0A2A2RZN1-F1
#
_entry.id   AF-A0A2A2RZN1-F1
#
_cell.length_a   1.000
_cell.length_b   1.000
_cell.length_c   1.000
_cell.angle_alpha   90.00
_cell.angle_beta   90.00
_cell.angle_gamma   90.00
#
_symmetry.space_group_name_H-M   'P 1'
#
loop_
_entity.id
_entity.type
_entity.pdbx_description
1 polymer ?
#
loop_
_entity_poly.entity_id
_entity_poly.type
_entity_poly.pdbx_seq_one_letter_code
_entity_poly.pdbx_strand_id
1 'polypeptide(L)'
;MLTIPLSLQRTKAVQAAHIWFAAKPRPADALKLTYYYHCKFTGPVKGFERHAKFTKLVAIDRPDEAIQKDFRKNTQYEVRRAQKEGLAFSVLDNPEVFREFYNGFAATKDMERMDAKILRAYWPHLAVTQMTNAAEVLVMHCYVMDKSTGRATLWHSASQFRGADGEDAQQRRNLIGRANRLLHFRDMTWLREQGFKTYDFGGYAAGTIDPALQHINDFKDSFGGELVEESNYASAAILLLRRVKSAFKLRSTKPSPPAP
;
A
#
# COMPACT_ATOMS: atom_id res chain seq x y z
N MET A 1 -11.99 13.41 3.03
CA MET A 1 -11.60 13.10 1.66
C MET A 1 -10.27 13.78 1.37
N LEU A 2 -9.21 13.00 1.43
CA LEU A 2 -7.84 13.43 1.17
C LEU A 2 -7.63 13.70 -0.33
N THR A 3 -7.01 14.83 -0.67
CA THR A 3 -6.64 15.19 -2.04
C THR A 3 -5.17 15.58 -2.09
N ILE A 4 -4.38 14.90 -2.93
CA ILE A 4 -2.95 15.11 -3.06
C ILE A 4 -2.62 15.56 -4.48
N PRO A 5 -2.03 16.76 -4.68
CA PRO A 5 -1.58 17.20 -5.99
C PRO A 5 -0.22 16.55 -6.35
N LEU A 6 -0.18 15.79 -7.42
CA LEU A 6 1.03 15.12 -7.92
C LEU A 6 1.48 15.71 -9.24
N SER A 7 2.70 16.26 -9.30
CA SER A 7 3.25 16.81 -10.53
C SER A 7 3.66 15.70 -11.52
N LEU A 8 3.15 15.78 -12.76
CA LEU A 8 3.31 14.78 -13.84
C LEU A 8 4.54 14.98 -14.73
N GLN A 9 5.31 16.04 -14.50
CA GLN A 9 6.54 16.40 -15.23
C GLN A 9 7.63 16.86 -14.25
N ARG A 10 8.86 17.09 -14.72
CA ARG A 10 9.91 17.72 -13.90
C ARG A 10 9.51 19.13 -13.42
N THR A 11 8.67 19.83 -14.18
CA THR A 11 8.10 21.13 -13.81
C THR A 11 6.76 20.97 -13.07
N LYS A 12 6.46 21.89 -12.14
CA LYS A 12 5.20 21.90 -11.36
C LYS A 12 3.94 22.25 -12.17
N ALA A 13 4.07 22.60 -13.46
CA ALA A 13 3.00 23.19 -14.28
C ALA A 13 1.82 22.24 -14.57
N VAL A 14 2.07 20.92 -14.59
CA VAL A 14 1.02 19.92 -14.83
C VAL A 14 0.93 19.00 -13.63
N GLN A 15 -0.22 19.01 -12.95
CA GLN A 15 -0.49 18.20 -11.77
C GLN A 15 -1.73 17.33 -11.96
N ALA A 16 -1.67 16.09 -11.49
CA ALA A 16 -2.83 15.24 -11.30
C ALA A 16 -3.29 15.30 -9.83
N ALA A 17 -4.59 15.42 -9.59
CA ALA A 17 -5.15 15.28 -8.25
C ALA A 17 -5.37 13.80 -7.94
N HIS A 18 -4.81 13.31 -6.84
CA HIS A 18 -5.05 11.99 -6.28
C HIS A 18 -6.05 12.14 -5.13
N ILE A 19 -7.29 11.70 -5.36
CA ILE A 19 -8.39 11.84 -4.40
C ILE A 19 -8.67 10.48 -3.78
N TRP A 20 -8.58 10.38 -2.46
CA TRP A 20 -8.76 9.13 -1.72
C TRP A 20 -10.09 9.10 -0.98
N PHE A 21 -10.70 7.91 -0.93
CA PHE A 21 -11.88 7.59 -0.11
C PHE A 21 -13.13 8.43 -0.40
N ALA A 22 -13.23 8.99 -1.60
CA ALA A 22 -14.43 9.68 -2.03
C ALA A 22 -15.62 8.70 -2.10
N ALA A 23 -16.84 9.16 -1.83
CA ALA A 23 -18.01 8.31 -2.05
C ALA A 23 -18.15 7.94 -3.54
N LYS A 24 -17.95 8.91 -4.44
CA LYS A 24 -18.06 8.78 -5.89
C LYS A 24 -17.27 9.90 -6.58
N PRO A 25 -16.70 9.70 -7.78
CA PRO A 25 -16.12 10.77 -8.57
C PRO A 25 -17.14 11.88 -8.90
N ARG A 26 -16.70 13.14 -8.83
CA ARG A 26 -17.50 14.29 -9.26
C ARG A 26 -17.46 14.39 -10.79
N PRO A 27 -18.60 14.52 -11.50
CA PRO A 27 -18.61 14.65 -12.96
C PRO A 27 -17.74 15.80 -13.49
N ALA A 28 -17.67 16.92 -12.75
CA ALA A 28 -16.84 18.08 -13.10
C ALA A 28 -15.32 17.80 -13.13
N ASP A 29 -14.87 16.69 -12.53
CA ASP A 29 -13.45 16.30 -12.54
C ASP A 29 -13.09 15.43 -13.76
N ALA A 30 -14.05 15.05 -14.61
CA ALA A 30 -13.80 14.21 -15.78
C ALA A 30 -12.81 14.84 -16.79
N LEU A 31 -12.82 16.17 -16.90
CA LEU A 31 -11.93 16.94 -17.77
C LEU A 31 -10.65 17.42 -17.06
N LYS A 32 -10.51 17.15 -15.76
CA LYS A 32 -9.30 17.47 -14.99
C LYS A 32 -8.39 16.25 -14.96
N LEU A 33 -7.10 16.46 -14.72
CA LEU A 33 -6.17 15.37 -14.48
C LEU A 33 -6.42 14.84 -13.06
N THR A 34 -7.24 13.81 -12.93
CA THR A 34 -7.65 13.30 -11.61
C THR A 34 -7.71 11.78 -11.59
N TYR A 35 -7.17 11.21 -10.51
CA TYR A 35 -7.35 9.83 -10.08
C TYR A 35 -8.17 9.82 -8.80
N TYR A 36 -9.12 8.89 -8.74
CA TYR A 36 -9.82 8.55 -7.52
C TYR A 36 -9.38 7.16 -7.06
N TYR A 37 -9.08 7.03 -5.78
CA TYR A 37 -8.66 5.78 -5.15
C TYR A 37 -9.65 5.38 -4.05
N HIS A 38 -9.98 4.09 -3.98
CA HIS A 38 -10.85 3.54 -2.93
C HIS A 38 -12.22 4.25 -2.83
N CYS A 39 -12.88 4.48 -3.97
CA CYS A 39 -14.25 4.98 -3.97
C CYS A 39 -15.24 3.90 -3.52
N LYS A 40 -16.20 4.29 -2.68
CA LYS A 40 -17.28 3.40 -2.23
C LYS A 40 -18.23 3.00 -3.37
N PHE A 41 -18.49 3.90 -4.32
CA PHE A 41 -19.32 3.62 -5.47
C PHE A 41 -18.62 2.64 -6.42
N THR A 42 -19.30 1.57 -6.81
CA THR A 42 -18.79 0.48 -7.66
C THR A 42 -19.38 0.45 -9.07
N GLY A 43 -20.14 1.48 -9.46
CA GLY A 43 -20.74 1.59 -10.79
C GLY A 43 -19.92 2.41 -11.79
N PRO A 44 -20.29 2.41 -13.08
CA PRO A 44 -19.69 3.32 -14.06
C PRO A 44 -20.00 4.78 -13.74
N VAL A 45 -19.08 5.69 -14.08
CA VAL A 45 -19.26 7.14 -13.96
C VAL A 45 -18.87 7.80 -15.27
N LYS A 46 -19.78 8.60 -15.85
CA LYS A 46 -19.55 9.26 -17.14
C LYS A 46 -18.27 10.11 -17.08
N GLY A 47 -17.40 9.92 -18.07
CA GLY A 47 -16.12 10.64 -18.15
C GLY A 47 -15.00 10.04 -17.31
N PHE A 48 -15.20 8.83 -16.75
CA PHE A 48 -14.18 8.09 -16.01
C PHE A 48 -14.11 6.64 -16.47
N GLU A 49 -12.90 6.10 -16.50
CA GLU A 49 -12.66 4.65 -16.57
C GLU A 49 -12.61 4.11 -15.15
N ARG A 50 -13.43 3.08 -14.89
CA ARG A 50 -13.51 2.39 -13.60
C ARG A 50 -12.54 1.20 -13.61
N HIS A 51 -11.85 1.01 -12.50
CA HIS A 51 -11.10 -0.19 -12.17
C HIS A 51 -11.63 -0.75 -10.85
N ALA A 52 -12.18 -1.96 -10.87
CA ALA A 52 -12.62 -2.63 -9.66
C ALA A 52 -11.41 -2.89 -8.74
N LYS A 53 -11.60 -2.74 -7.44
CA LYS A 53 -10.56 -2.97 -6.44
C LYS A 53 -11.19 -3.65 -5.24
N PHE A 54 -10.52 -4.64 -4.68
CA PHE A 54 -10.96 -5.29 -3.46
C PHE A 54 -9.96 -4.98 -2.34
N THR A 55 -10.41 -4.97 -1.09
CA THR A 55 -9.53 -4.83 0.06
C THR A 55 -10.15 -5.44 1.31
N LYS A 56 -9.31 -5.74 2.32
CA LYS A 56 -9.76 -6.17 3.64
C LYS A 56 -9.80 -4.96 4.58
N LEU A 57 -10.97 -4.70 5.17
CA LEU A 57 -11.18 -3.66 6.16
C LEU A 57 -11.32 -4.28 7.55
N VAL A 58 -10.50 -3.84 8.50
CA VAL A 58 -10.55 -4.25 9.90
C VAL A 58 -11.00 -3.06 10.74
N ALA A 59 -12.08 -3.23 11.51
CA ALA A 59 -12.48 -2.27 12.52
C ALA A 59 -11.49 -2.32 13.69
N ILE A 60 -10.85 -1.18 13.99
CA ILE A 60 -9.81 -1.06 15.01
C ILE A 60 -10.21 -0.10 16.14
N ASP A 61 -11.39 0.52 16.08
CA ASP A 61 -11.98 1.34 17.15
C ASP A 61 -12.56 0.49 18.29
N ARG A 62 -11.77 -0.48 18.76
CA ARG A 62 -12.12 -1.46 19.78
C ARG A 62 -10.86 -1.89 20.56
N PRO A 63 -11.01 -2.53 21.73
CA PRO A 63 -9.87 -3.02 22.51
C PRO A 63 -9.00 -4.02 21.73
N ASP A 64 -7.71 -4.06 22.05
CA ASP A 64 -6.72 -4.89 21.34
C ASP A 64 -7.03 -6.37 21.41
N GLU A 65 -7.54 -6.83 22.55
CA GLU A 65 -7.97 -8.21 22.77
C GLU A 65 -9.11 -8.58 21.82
N ALA A 66 -10.03 -7.64 21.58
CA ALA A 66 -11.09 -7.85 20.62
C ALA A 66 -10.51 -7.94 19.21
N ILE A 67 -9.62 -7.04 18.81
CA ILE A 67 -8.97 -7.08 17.47
C ILE A 67 -8.25 -8.43 17.28
N GLN A 68 -7.43 -8.85 18.25
CA GLN A 68 -6.69 -10.11 18.15
C GLN A 68 -7.59 -11.35 18.08
N LYS A 69 -8.76 -11.32 18.73
CA LYS A 69 -9.70 -12.45 18.71
C LYS A 69 -10.22 -12.76 17.31
N ASP A 70 -10.26 -11.77 16.42
CA ASP A 70 -10.67 -11.93 15.02
C ASP A 70 -9.58 -12.56 14.15
N PHE A 71 -8.33 -12.60 14.62
CA PHE A 71 -7.23 -13.24 13.89
C PHE A 71 -7.41 -14.76 13.89
N ARG A 72 -6.93 -15.43 12.84
CA ARG A 72 -6.84 -16.90 12.82
C ARG A 72 -5.93 -17.38 13.97
N LYS A 73 -6.22 -18.55 14.55
CA LYS A 73 -5.49 -19.11 15.71
C LYS A 73 -3.96 -19.09 15.54
N ASN A 74 -3.48 -19.46 14.35
CA ASN A 74 -2.05 -19.43 14.06
C ASN A 74 -1.48 -18.01 14.08
N THR A 75 -2.18 -17.02 13.50
CA THR A 75 -1.76 -15.62 13.53
C THR A 75 -1.73 -15.07 14.96
N GLN A 76 -2.72 -15.41 15.80
CA GLN A 76 -2.68 -15.07 17.23
C GLN A 76 -1.44 -15.65 17.92
N TYR A 77 -1.13 -16.92 17.66
CA TYR A 77 0.06 -17.57 18.22
C TYR A 77 1.36 -16.89 17.76
N GLU A 78 1.52 -16.65 16.46
CA GLU A 78 2.72 -16.02 15.90
C GLU A 78 2.92 -14.60 16.44
N VAL A 79 1.85 -13.81 16.59
CA VAL A 79 1.91 -12.47 17.21
C VAL A 79 2.36 -12.58 18.68
N ARG A 80 1.73 -13.46 19.48
CA ARG A 80 2.10 -13.66 20.88
C ARG A 80 3.54 -14.14 21.05
N ARG A 81 4.02 -14.98 20.13
CA ARG A 81 5.40 -15.44 20.11
C ARG A 81 6.35 -14.28 19.81
N ALA A 82 6.08 -13.52 18.74
CA ALA A 82 6.91 -12.40 18.31
C ALA A 82 7.06 -11.31 19.39
N GLN A 83 6.03 -11.09 20.21
CA GLN A 83 6.08 -10.16 21.35
C GLN A 83 7.15 -10.53 22.40
N LYS A 84 7.57 -11.81 22.44
CA LYS A 84 8.57 -12.32 23.37
C LYS A 84 9.97 -12.43 22.74
N GLU A 85 10.13 -12.09 21.47
CA GLU A 85 11.37 -12.25 20.69
C GLU A 85 12.24 -10.98 20.67
N GLY A 86 12.02 -10.02 21.59
CA GLY A 86 12.85 -8.81 21.71
C GLY A 86 12.70 -7.81 20.56
N LEU A 87 11.65 -7.92 19.76
CA LEU A 87 11.38 -7.03 18.63
C LEU A 87 10.92 -5.64 19.09
N ALA A 88 11.43 -4.59 18.45
CA ALA A 88 11.11 -3.20 18.77
C ALA A 88 10.32 -2.51 17.65
N PHE A 89 9.15 -1.98 18.02
CA PHE A 89 8.27 -1.18 17.18
C PHE A 89 8.63 0.30 17.24
N SER A 90 8.58 1.00 16.11
CA SER A 90 8.69 2.46 16.07
C SER A 90 7.94 3.06 14.89
N VAL A 91 7.55 4.33 15.03
CA VAL A 91 6.94 5.15 13.99
C VAL A 91 7.99 6.14 13.53
N LEU A 92 8.14 6.28 12.21
CA LEU A 92 9.14 7.16 11.60
C LEU A 92 8.49 8.47 11.13
N ASP A 93 9.20 9.57 11.38
CA ASP A 93 8.86 10.93 10.94
C ASP A 93 9.58 11.34 9.65
N ASN A 94 10.45 10.47 9.13
CA ASN A 94 11.22 10.70 7.92
C ASN A 94 10.85 9.70 6.80
N PRO A 95 10.14 10.15 5.74
CA PRO A 95 9.76 9.27 4.64
C PRO A 95 10.96 8.75 3.83
N GLU A 96 12.10 9.44 3.81
CA GLU A 96 13.25 8.99 3.00
C GLU A 96 13.85 7.67 3.50
N VAL A 97 13.78 7.41 4.82
CA VAL A 97 14.21 6.12 5.41
C VAL A 97 13.37 4.96 4.83
N PHE A 98 12.06 5.17 4.71
CA PHE A 98 11.17 4.18 4.09
C PHE A 98 11.53 3.95 2.62
N ARG A 99 11.79 5.02 1.88
CA ARG A 99 12.14 4.93 0.45
C ARG A 99 13.36 4.06 0.22
N GLU A 100 14.41 4.25 1.01
CA GLU A 100 15.65 3.49 0.91
C GLU A 100 15.42 2.01 1.20
N PHE A 101 14.75 1.72 2.31
CA PHE A 101 14.40 0.36 2.71
C PHE A 101 13.52 -0.34 1.66
N TYR A 102 12.46 0.32 1.20
CA TYR A 102 11.55 -0.18 0.17
C TYR A 102 12.28 -0.43 -1.15
N ASN A 103 13.16 0.48 -1.59
CA ASN A 103 13.90 0.31 -2.84
C ASN A 103 14.88 -0.86 -2.80
N GLY A 104 15.46 -1.16 -1.62
CA GLY A 104 16.23 -2.37 -1.40
C GLY A 104 15.38 -3.64 -1.57
N PHE A 105 14.15 -3.63 -1.04
CA PHE A 105 13.18 -4.72 -1.19
C PHE A 105 12.70 -4.87 -2.65
N ALA A 106 12.29 -3.77 -3.28
CA ALA A 106 11.76 -3.76 -4.64
C ALA A 106 12.75 -4.35 -5.66
N ALA A 107 14.05 -4.05 -5.50
CA ALA A 107 15.10 -4.63 -6.33
C ALA A 107 15.20 -6.17 -6.23
N THR A 108 14.82 -6.77 -5.11
CA THR A 108 14.81 -8.25 -4.94
C THR A 108 13.60 -8.92 -5.57
N LYS A 109 12.58 -8.15 -5.93
CA LYS A 109 11.29 -8.62 -6.44
C LYS A 109 10.99 -8.15 -7.87
N ASP A 110 11.97 -7.52 -8.53
CA ASP A 110 11.80 -6.86 -9.83
C ASP A 110 10.60 -5.89 -9.85
N MET A 111 10.44 -5.15 -8.74
CA MET A 111 9.37 -4.17 -8.57
C MET A 111 9.88 -2.76 -8.85
N GLU A 112 8.96 -1.88 -9.26
CA GLU A 112 9.27 -0.47 -9.46
C GLU A 112 9.74 0.18 -8.15
N ARG A 113 10.81 0.99 -8.28
CA ARG A 113 11.37 1.75 -7.17
C ARG A 113 10.42 2.90 -6.81
N MET A 114 10.35 3.19 -5.52
CA MET A 114 9.63 4.33 -4.99
C MET A 114 10.31 5.64 -5.39
N ASP A 115 9.55 6.48 -6.10
CA ASP A 115 9.95 7.84 -6.44
C ASP A 115 9.80 8.76 -5.22
N ALA A 116 10.92 9.39 -4.83
CA ALA A 116 10.98 10.33 -3.72
C ALA A 116 10.04 11.54 -3.89
N LYS A 117 9.80 11.98 -5.13
CA LYS A 117 8.87 13.06 -5.44
C LYS A 117 7.44 12.67 -5.11
N ILE A 118 7.03 11.43 -5.43
CA ILE A 118 5.69 10.93 -5.10
C ILE A 118 5.55 10.83 -3.59
N LEU A 119 6.55 10.23 -2.92
CA LEU A 119 6.52 10.05 -1.47
C LEU A 119 6.43 11.40 -0.72
N ARG A 120 7.26 12.39 -1.12
CA ARG A 120 7.21 13.74 -0.54
C ARG A 120 5.90 14.47 -0.82
N ALA A 121 5.27 14.26 -1.98
CA ALA A 121 3.98 14.87 -2.29
C ALA A 121 2.84 14.34 -1.40
N TYR A 122 2.97 13.09 -0.95
CA TYR A 122 2.00 12.47 -0.04
C TYR A 122 2.22 12.85 1.43
N TRP A 123 3.42 13.30 1.80
CA TRP A 123 3.68 13.79 3.16
C TRP A 123 2.95 15.12 3.43
N PRO A 124 2.39 15.37 4.64
CA PRO A 124 2.41 14.56 5.87
C PRO A 124 1.22 13.60 6.01
N HIS A 125 0.54 13.24 4.92
CA HIS A 125 -0.59 12.31 4.94
C HIS A 125 -0.16 10.83 4.95
N LEU A 126 1.10 10.59 5.27
CA LEU A 126 1.67 9.26 5.41
C LEU A 126 2.05 8.98 6.86
N ALA A 127 1.99 7.71 7.23
CA ALA A 127 2.69 7.19 8.39
C ALA A 127 3.58 6.05 7.96
N VAL A 128 4.79 6.01 8.52
CA VAL A 128 5.72 4.90 8.33
C VAL A 128 5.95 4.24 9.67
N THR A 129 5.84 2.92 9.72
CA THR A 129 6.14 2.12 10.91
C THR A 129 7.15 1.05 10.58
N GLN A 130 7.91 0.62 11.58
CA GLN A 130 8.92 -0.40 11.42
C GLN A 130 8.97 -1.37 12.59
N MET A 131 9.49 -2.56 12.31
CA MET A 131 9.87 -3.55 13.30
C MET A 131 11.36 -3.86 13.18
N THR A 132 12.07 -3.74 14.29
CA THR A 132 13.52 -3.98 14.37
C THR A 132 13.86 -5.13 15.30
N ASN A 133 14.99 -5.79 15.06
CA ASN A 133 15.60 -6.75 15.97
C ASN A 133 17.08 -6.37 16.16
N ALA A 134 17.51 -6.10 17.40
CA ALA A 134 18.88 -5.66 17.70
C ALA A 134 19.38 -4.53 16.75
N ALA A 135 18.54 -3.51 16.54
CA ALA A 135 18.73 -2.37 15.62
C ALA A 135 18.67 -2.69 14.10
N GLU A 136 18.61 -3.96 13.70
CA GLU A 136 18.34 -4.33 12.30
C GLU A 136 16.87 -4.09 11.96
N VAL A 137 16.58 -3.35 10.88
CA VAL A 137 15.21 -3.20 10.34
C VAL A 137 14.81 -4.47 9.59
N LEU A 138 13.76 -5.13 10.06
CA LEU A 138 13.23 -6.35 9.44
C LEU A 138 12.09 -6.06 8.46
N VAL A 139 11.17 -5.18 8.87
CA VAL A 139 9.92 -4.88 8.16
C VAL A 139 9.58 -3.41 8.30
N MET A 140 9.08 -2.80 7.23
CA MET A 140 8.46 -1.47 7.27
C MET A 140 7.11 -1.45 6.55
N HIS A 141 6.17 -0.68 7.10
CA HIS A 141 4.90 -0.36 6.48
C HIS A 141 4.79 1.14 6.22
N CYS A 142 4.11 1.50 5.14
CA CYS A 142 3.75 2.88 4.82
C CYS A 142 2.25 2.95 4.55
N TYR A 143 1.58 3.90 5.20
CA TYR A 143 0.13 4.07 5.17
C TYR A 143 -0.24 5.41 4.54
N VAL A 144 -1.30 5.44 3.73
CA VAL A 144 -2.00 6.69 3.40
C VAL A 144 -3.12 6.90 4.40
N MET A 145 -3.14 8.06 5.04
CA MET A 145 -4.04 8.36 6.16
C MET A 145 -5.02 9.48 5.83
N ASP A 146 -6.31 9.23 6.03
CA ASP A 146 -7.34 10.27 5.99
C ASP A 146 -8.09 10.33 7.32
N LYS A 147 -7.70 11.29 8.17
CA LYS A 147 -8.35 11.53 9.47
C LYS A 147 -9.85 11.82 9.35
N SER A 148 -10.28 12.45 8.25
CA SER A 148 -11.70 12.82 8.08
C SER A 148 -12.61 11.61 7.84
N THR A 149 -12.06 10.51 7.31
CA THR A 149 -12.77 9.24 7.16
C THR A 149 -12.44 8.26 8.27
N GLY A 150 -11.44 8.54 9.10
CA GLY A 150 -10.92 7.63 10.12
C GLY A 150 -10.25 6.39 9.53
N ARG A 151 -9.79 6.44 8.27
CA ARG A 151 -9.20 5.29 7.56
C ARG A 151 -7.72 5.48 7.29
N ALA A 152 -6.95 4.44 7.59
CA ALA A 152 -5.56 4.31 7.19
C ALA A 152 -5.41 3.09 6.29
N THR A 153 -4.92 3.30 5.07
CA THR A 153 -4.74 2.23 4.08
C THR A 153 -3.27 1.91 3.91
N LEU A 154 -2.93 0.64 4.00
CA LEU A 154 -1.58 0.13 3.77
C LEU A 154 -1.22 0.36 2.31
N TRP A 155 -0.33 1.32 2.07
CA TRP A 155 0.12 1.64 0.73
C TRP A 155 1.24 0.72 0.28
N HIS A 156 2.21 0.48 1.16
CA HIS A 156 3.34 -0.40 0.89
C HIS A 156 3.72 -1.18 2.16
N SER A 157 4.08 -2.45 1.96
CA SER A 157 4.71 -3.30 2.97
C SER A 157 5.96 -3.91 2.37
N ALA A 158 7.08 -3.81 3.09
CA ALA A 158 8.38 -4.30 2.67
C ALA A 158 9.00 -5.12 3.79
N SER A 159 9.56 -6.28 3.43
CA SER A 159 10.23 -7.21 4.33
C SER A 159 11.56 -7.64 3.73
N GLN A 160 12.66 -7.43 4.45
CA GLN A 160 14.02 -7.72 3.96
C GLN A 160 14.46 -9.14 4.34
N PHE A 161 14.38 -10.09 3.41
CA PHE A 161 14.78 -11.48 3.63
C PHE A 161 16.27 -11.79 3.35
N ARG A 162 17.12 -10.78 3.15
CA ARG A 162 18.54 -10.97 2.80
C ARG A 162 19.36 -11.49 3.98
N GLY A 163 20.41 -12.27 3.73
CA GLY A 163 21.55 -12.40 4.67
C GLY A 163 21.72 -13.74 5.40
N ALA A 164 21.24 -14.87 4.86
CA ALA A 164 21.56 -16.20 5.42
C ALA A 164 21.34 -17.32 4.38
N ASP A 165 22.07 -18.44 4.53
CA ASP A 165 21.95 -19.67 3.74
C ASP A 165 21.45 -20.83 4.61
N GLY A 166 20.91 -21.90 3.99
CA GLY A 166 20.52 -23.11 4.72
C GLY A 166 19.46 -22.91 5.82
N GLU A 167 19.66 -23.52 6.98
CA GLU A 167 18.74 -23.44 8.13
C GLU A 167 18.62 -22.02 8.70
N ASP A 168 19.71 -21.26 8.72
CA ASP A 168 19.74 -19.87 9.17
C ASP A 168 18.81 -19.00 8.30
N ALA A 169 18.75 -19.28 7.00
CA ALA A 169 17.84 -18.62 6.09
C ALA A 169 16.37 -18.89 6.46
N GLN A 170 16.05 -20.13 6.86
CA GLN A 170 14.68 -20.48 7.25
C GLN A 170 14.30 -19.85 8.59
N GLN A 171 15.19 -19.91 9.58
CA GLN A 171 14.97 -19.27 10.88
C GLN A 171 14.75 -17.75 10.72
N ARG A 172 15.57 -17.11 9.88
CA ARG A 172 15.43 -15.69 9.55
C ARG A 172 14.12 -15.38 8.83
N ARG A 173 13.71 -16.17 7.84
CA ARG A 173 12.40 -16.02 7.17
C ARG A 173 11.24 -16.14 8.17
N ASN A 174 11.33 -17.09 9.10
CA ASN A 174 10.32 -17.29 10.14
C ASN A 174 10.26 -16.08 11.09
N LEU A 175 11.41 -15.56 11.53
CA LEU A 175 11.50 -14.35 12.35
C LEU A 175 10.88 -13.13 11.64
N ILE A 176 11.25 -12.88 10.38
CA ILE A 176 10.69 -11.76 9.60
C ILE A 176 9.18 -11.94 9.40
N GLY A 177 8.72 -13.16 9.15
CA GLY A 177 7.29 -13.49 9.03
C GLY A 177 6.51 -13.20 10.32
N ARG A 178 7.12 -13.42 11.49
CA ARG A 178 6.56 -13.06 12.80
C ARG A 178 6.61 -11.58 13.08
N ALA A 179 7.74 -10.94 12.80
CA ALA A 179 7.92 -9.50 12.91
C ALA A 179 6.90 -8.74 12.07
N ASN A 180 6.61 -9.21 10.84
CA ASN A 180 5.60 -8.61 9.98
C ASN A 180 4.17 -8.71 10.56
N ARG A 181 3.80 -9.87 11.11
CA ARG A 181 2.49 -10.05 11.77
C ARG A 181 2.37 -9.18 13.02
N LEU A 182 3.43 -9.12 13.82
CA LEU A 182 3.46 -8.25 14.99
C LEU A 182 3.39 -6.78 14.59
N LEU A 183 4.08 -6.37 13.52
CA LEU A 183 4.03 -5.00 13.01
C LEU A 183 2.60 -4.62 12.65
N HIS A 184 1.88 -5.42 11.86
CA HIS A 184 0.46 -5.16 11.57
C HIS A 184 -0.41 -5.01 12.82
N PHE A 185 -0.22 -5.86 13.84
CA PHE A 185 -0.97 -5.73 15.08
C PHE A 185 -0.62 -4.45 15.85
N ARG A 186 0.67 -4.08 15.91
CA ARG A 186 1.13 -2.81 16.49
C ARG A 186 0.63 -1.60 15.70
N ASP A 187 0.56 -1.69 14.39
CA ASP A 187 0.01 -0.66 13.52
C ASP A 187 -1.47 -0.44 13.80
N MET A 188 -2.26 -1.51 13.93
CA MET A 188 -3.68 -1.43 14.31
C MET A 188 -3.86 -0.75 15.67
N THR A 189 -3.04 -1.15 16.65
CA THR A 189 -3.03 -0.57 18.01
C THR A 189 -2.71 0.92 17.98
N TRP A 190 -1.60 1.28 17.32
CA TRP A 190 -1.13 2.65 17.21
C TRP A 190 -2.11 3.54 16.44
N LEU A 191 -2.63 3.08 15.30
CA LEU A 191 -3.62 3.82 14.50
C LEU A 191 -4.91 4.09 15.29
N ARG A 192 -5.37 3.13 16.10
CA ARG A 192 -6.51 3.34 17.02
C ARG A 192 -6.20 4.45 18.01
N GLU A 193 -5.02 4.44 18.64
CA GLU A 193 -4.59 5.49 19.58
C GLU A 193 -4.51 6.86 18.90
N GLN A 194 -4.23 6.91 17.59
CA GLN A 194 -4.28 8.13 16.78
C GLN A 194 -5.71 8.55 16.34
N GLY A 195 -6.75 7.82 16.77
CA GLY A 195 -8.15 8.10 16.48
C GLY A 195 -8.68 7.54 15.16
N PHE A 196 -7.93 6.66 14.48
CA PHE A 196 -8.44 5.94 13.31
C PHE A 196 -9.36 4.79 13.73
N LYS A 197 -10.34 4.50 12.87
CA LYS A 197 -11.37 3.49 13.10
C LYS A 197 -11.22 2.28 12.18
N THR A 198 -10.60 2.48 11.02
CA THR A 198 -10.48 1.43 10.00
C THR A 198 -9.03 1.27 9.58
N TYR A 199 -8.52 0.06 9.79
CA TYR A 199 -7.29 -0.44 9.19
C TYR A 199 -7.64 -1.10 7.86
N ASP A 200 -7.07 -0.60 6.78
CA ASP A 200 -7.31 -1.09 5.42
C ASP A 200 -6.04 -1.72 4.85
N PHE A 201 -6.11 -2.97 4.40
CA PHE A 201 -4.98 -3.69 3.81
C PHE A 201 -4.55 -3.18 2.43
N GLY A 202 -5.25 -2.19 1.86
CA GLY A 202 -4.89 -1.47 0.64
C GLY A 202 -5.05 -2.26 -0.66
N GLY A 203 -5.47 -3.53 -0.59
CA GLY A 203 -5.71 -4.36 -1.76
C GLY A 203 -5.99 -5.82 -1.40
N TYR A 204 -6.67 -6.51 -2.30
CA TYR A 204 -6.95 -7.94 -2.25
C TYR A 204 -7.10 -8.43 -3.69
N ALA A 205 -6.43 -9.51 -4.07
CA ALA A 205 -6.44 -10.03 -5.43
C ALA A 205 -7.62 -10.99 -5.60
N ALA A 206 -8.83 -10.46 -5.72
CA ALA A 206 -10.04 -11.27 -5.84
C ALA A 206 -10.03 -12.12 -7.12
N GLY A 207 -10.35 -13.41 -7.00
CA GLY A 207 -10.41 -14.34 -8.12
C GLY A 207 -9.05 -14.69 -8.75
N THR A 208 -7.93 -14.35 -8.11
CA THR A 208 -6.60 -14.67 -8.64
C THR A 208 -6.32 -16.18 -8.60
N ILE A 209 -5.67 -16.65 -9.66
CA ILE A 209 -5.10 -18.02 -9.75
C ILE A 209 -3.60 -18.05 -9.47
N ASP A 210 -2.95 -16.88 -9.33
CA ASP A 210 -1.54 -16.78 -9.00
C ASP A 210 -1.31 -17.22 -7.55
N PRO A 211 -0.55 -18.30 -7.30
CA PRO A 211 -0.29 -18.80 -5.95
C PRO A 211 0.35 -17.76 -5.02
N ALA A 212 1.23 -16.90 -5.53
CA ALA A 212 1.86 -15.86 -4.73
C ALA A 212 0.84 -14.83 -4.22
N LEU A 213 -0.10 -14.45 -5.09
CA LEU A 213 -1.20 -13.54 -4.71
C LEU A 213 -2.21 -14.23 -3.79
N GLN A 214 -2.45 -15.54 -3.95
CA GLN A 214 -3.27 -16.32 -3.03
C GLN A 214 -2.66 -16.36 -1.62
N HIS A 215 -1.35 -16.59 -1.50
CA HIS A 215 -0.65 -16.54 -0.21
C HIS A 215 -0.74 -15.15 0.45
N ILE A 216 -0.68 -14.07 -0.34
CA ILE A 216 -0.87 -12.70 0.16
C ILE A 216 -2.32 -12.49 0.64
N ASN A 217 -3.31 -13.02 -0.07
CA ASN A 217 -4.71 -12.96 0.36
C ASN A 217 -4.93 -13.76 1.66
N ASP A 218 -4.41 -14.98 1.75
CA ASP A 218 -4.47 -15.82 2.95
C ASP A 218 -3.85 -15.14 4.16
N PHE A 219 -2.72 -14.46 3.95
CA PHE A 219 -2.08 -13.67 4.98
C PHE A 219 -3.00 -12.55 5.48
N LYS A 220 -3.65 -11.79 4.59
CA LYS A 220 -4.58 -10.71 4.95
C LYS A 220 -5.83 -11.25 5.65
N ASP A 221 -6.40 -12.34 5.16
CA ASP A 221 -7.54 -13.01 5.79
C ASP A 221 -7.20 -13.57 7.17
N SER A 222 -5.93 -13.82 7.46
CA SER A 222 -5.49 -14.28 8.76
C SER A 222 -5.67 -13.25 9.88
N PHE A 223 -5.91 -11.98 9.54
CA PHE A 223 -6.22 -10.89 10.47
C PHE A 223 -7.73 -10.60 10.61
N GLY A 224 -8.60 -11.40 9.97
CA GLY A 224 -10.04 -11.18 9.99
C GLY A 224 -10.48 -10.02 9.08
N GLY A 225 -11.45 -9.24 9.54
CA GLY A 225 -12.04 -8.13 8.79
C GLY A 225 -12.94 -8.54 7.63
N GLU A 226 -13.56 -7.53 7.01
CA GLU A 226 -14.50 -7.68 5.90
C GLU A 226 -13.79 -7.51 4.54
N LEU A 227 -14.12 -8.35 3.58
CA LEU A 227 -13.70 -8.17 2.18
C LEU A 227 -14.68 -7.24 1.49
N VAL A 228 -14.20 -6.09 1.02
CA VAL A 228 -15.04 -5.04 0.42
C VAL A 228 -14.59 -4.77 -1.01
N GLU A 229 -15.57 -4.65 -1.91
CA GLU A 229 -15.37 -4.10 -3.26
C GLU A 229 -15.46 -2.57 -3.22
N GLU A 230 -14.47 -1.93 -3.83
CA GLU A 230 -14.38 -0.50 -4.05
C GLU A 230 -13.95 -0.25 -5.50
N SER A 231 -13.74 1.02 -5.85
CA SER A 231 -13.33 1.37 -7.20
C SER A 231 -12.25 2.43 -7.24
N ASN A 232 -11.31 2.25 -8.14
CA ASN A 232 -10.46 3.32 -8.60
C ASN A 232 -11.04 3.90 -9.88
N TYR A 233 -10.89 5.20 -10.09
CA TYR A 233 -11.30 5.85 -11.33
C TYR A 233 -10.18 6.71 -11.90
N ALA A 234 -10.02 6.64 -13.22
CA ALA A 234 -9.18 7.55 -13.98
C ALA A 234 -10.08 8.44 -14.85
N SER A 235 -9.93 9.76 -14.71
CA SER A 235 -10.63 10.75 -15.54
C SER A 235 -10.29 10.61 -17.03
N ALA A 236 -11.21 11.00 -17.91
CA ALA A 236 -11.00 10.97 -19.36
C ALA A 236 -9.76 11.77 -19.78
N ALA A 237 -9.48 12.91 -19.13
CA ALA A 237 -8.28 13.70 -19.39
C ALA A 237 -6.98 12.95 -19.10
N ILE A 238 -6.93 12.15 -18.02
CA ILE A 238 -5.80 11.26 -17.71
C ILE A 238 -5.62 10.21 -18.81
N LEU A 239 -6.71 9.59 -19.26
CA LEU A 239 -6.66 8.53 -20.27
C LEU A 239 -6.16 9.09 -21.61
N LEU A 240 -6.62 10.28 -21.99
CA LEU A 240 -6.12 10.98 -23.17
C LEU A 240 -4.61 11.25 -23.05
N LEU A 241 -4.15 11.78 -21.93
CA LEU A 241 -2.73 12.05 -21.69
C LEU A 241 -1.88 10.76 -21.80
N ARG A 242 -2.35 9.63 -21.25
CA ARG A 242 -1.68 8.33 -21.36
C ARG A 242 -1.57 7.88 -22.82
N ARG A 243 -2.66 7.96 -23.59
CA ARG A 243 -2.66 7.59 -25.02
C ARG A 243 -1.69 8.44 -25.83
N VAL A 244 -1.69 9.76 -25.61
CA VAL A 244 -0.75 10.69 -26.26
C VAL A 244 0.70 10.30 -25.94
N LYS A 245 1.04 10.08 -24.67
CA LYS A 245 2.39 9.65 -24.25
C LYS A 245 2.81 8.32 -24.90
N SER A 246 1.93 7.32 -24.93
CA SER A 246 2.23 6.03 -25.57
C SER A 246 2.48 6.18 -27.06
N ALA A 247 1.68 6.99 -27.78
CA ALA A 247 1.89 7.26 -29.20
C ALA A 247 3.23 7.94 -29.49
N PHE A 248 3.67 8.88 -28.64
CA PHE A 248 5.00 9.48 -28.76
C PHE A 248 6.13 8.48 -28.46
N LYS A 249 5.98 7.60 -27.46
CA LYS A 249 6.97 6.56 -27.15
C LYS A 249 7.14 5.57 -28.32
N LEU A 250 6.03 5.12 -28.93
CA LEU A 250 6.07 4.27 -30.12
C LEU A 250 6.71 4.97 -31.34
N ARG A 251 6.53 6.30 -31.49
CA ARG A 251 7.18 7.07 -32.57
C ARG A 251 8.67 7.29 -32.35
N SER A 252 9.14 7.34 -31.10
CA SER A 252 10.56 7.47 -30.76
C SER A 252 11.33 6.15 -30.92
N THR A 253 10.65 5.01 -30.91
CA THR A 253 11.20 3.70 -31.24
C THR A 253 11.02 3.44 -32.74
N LYS A 254 11.69 4.20 -33.61
CA LYS A 254 11.82 3.79 -35.03
C LYS A 254 12.75 2.58 -35.11
N PRO A 255 12.48 1.59 -35.98
CA PRO A 255 13.34 0.43 -36.15
C PRO A 255 14.72 0.89 -36.64
N SER A 256 15.77 0.32 -36.05
CA SER A 256 17.11 0.36 -36.63
C SER A 256 17.03 -0.11 -38.10
N PRO A 257 17.69 0.59 -39.03
CA PRO A 257 17.72 0.13 -40.42
C PRO A 257 18.30 -1.30 -40.46
N PRO A 258 17.85 -2.15 -41.40
CA PRO A 258 18.46 -3.45 -41.59
C PRO A 258 19.96 -3.23 -41.83
N ALA A 259 20.79 -3.94 -41.05
CA ALA A 259 22.23 -3.96 -41.25
C ALA A 259 22.54 -4.49 -42.67
N PRO A 260 23.60 -3.98 -43.32
CA PRO A 260 24.01 -4.42 -44.66
C PRO A 260 24.36 -5.92 -44.71
#